data_AF-A0A5J4LJN4-F1
#
_entry.id   AF-A0A5J4LJN4-F1
#
_cell.length_a   1.000
_cell.length_b   1.000
_cell.length_c   1.000
_cell.angle_alpha   90.00
_cell.angle_beta   90.00
_cell.angle_gamma   90.00
#
_symmetry.space_group_name_H-M   'P 1'
#
loop_
_entity.id
_entity.type
_entity.pdbx_description
1 polymer ?
#
loop_
_entity_poly.entity_id
_entity_poly.type
_entity_poly.pdbx_seq_one_letter_code
_entity_poly.pdbx_strand_id
1 'polypeptide(L)'
;MNGGAALADPLAQPISSGIDGNGDMTTTALDDVSTDDDHASGAGTIGSGRSLALLLVITGALGILAAWIITLDKFELLKDPSFKPACSLNPIISCTNVMQSKQAEVFGFPNPMAGLVGFGVVIAIGMALLAGARFRRWYWIGLNIGTGLASVFCMWLMSQSLYSINSLCLWCTLTWCVTILMFWYTTAHNLKHGIIPAPEGLRAAVVEFHWVVPVLWYGVIAVLILTKWWSFWSTLI
;
A
#
# COMPACT_ATOMS: atom_id res chain seq x y z
N MET A 1 -39.20 -13.41 -74.34
CA MET A 1 -38.67 -12.51 -73.29
C MET A 1 -37.15 -12.53 -73.46
N ASN A 2 -36.64 -11.75 -74.42
CA ASN A 2 -36.06 -10.40 -74.23
C ASN A 2 -34.79 -10.46 -73.37
N GLY A 3 -33.58 -10.12 -73.81
CA GLY A 3 -33.11 -9.53 -75.06
C GLY A 3 -31.83 -8.71 -74.79
N GLY A 4 -30.81 -8.87 -75.65
CA GLY A 4 -29.72 -7.90 -75.96
C GLY A 4 -28.70 -7.58 -74.85
N ALA A 5 -27.46 -7.17 -75.12
CA ALA A 5 -26.64 -7.01 -76.33
C ALA A 5 -25.18 -6.84 -75.82
N ALA A 6 -24.20 -7.58 -76.36
CA ALA A 6 -23.12 -7.05 -77.22
C ALA A 6 -22.64 -5.62 -76.91
N LEU A 7 -21.32 -5.43 -76.73
CA LEU A 7 -20.49 -4.49 -77.50
C LEU A 7 -18.99 -4.75 -77.23
N ALA A 8 -18.23 -4.86 -78.33
CA ALA A 8 -16.78 -5.03 -78.47
C ALA A 8 -16.01 -3.73 -78.08
N ASP A 9 -14.78 -3.80 -77.53
CA ASP A 9 -13.44 -3.58 -78.18
C ASP A 9 -13.25 -2.10 -78.66
N PRO A 10 -12.05 -1.49 -78.90
CA PRO A 10 -10.68 -2.00 -78.92
C PRO A 10 -9.56 -1.00 -78.48
N LEU A 11 -8.30 -1.46 -78.49
CA LEU A 11 -7.06 -0.73 -78.83
C LEU A 11 -6.66 0.59 -78.11
N ALA A 12 -5.59 0.53 -77.30
CA ALA A 12 -4.47 1.50 -77.35
C ALA A 12 -3.24 0.97 -76.57
N GLN A 13 -2.17 0.68 -77.30
CA GLN A 13 -0.80 0.42 -76.80
C GLN A 13 0.02 1.75 -76.73
N PRO A 14 1.38 1.79 -76.84
CA PRO A 14 2.54 1.15 -76.16
C PRO A 14 3.58 2.21 -75.66
N ILE A 15 4.87 1.80 -75.47
CA ILE A 15 6.16 2.56 -75.62
C ILE A 15 6.84 2.94 -74.27
N SER A 16 7.92 2.25 -73.82
CA SER A 16 9.37 2.36 -74.14
C SER A 16 9.99 3.74 -73.80
N SER A 17 11.02 3.85 -72.95
CA SER A 17 12.48 3.87 -73.22
C SER A 17 13.15 4.32 -71.90
N GLY A 18 14.27 3.86 -71.35
CA GLY A 18 15.54 3.40 -71.91
C GLY A 18 16.67 4.33 -71.43
N ILE A 19 17.67 3.77 -70.71
CA ILE A 19 19.07 4.23 -70.47
C ILE A 19 19.26 5.51 -69.62
N ASP A 20 20.24 5.76 -68.73
CA ASP A 20 21.65 5.40 -68.46
C ASP A 20 21.91 5.57 -66.93
N GLY A 21 22.82 4.90 -66.21
CA GLY A 21 24.27 5.10 -66.22
C GLY A 21 24.81 5.79 -64.92
N ASN A 22 25.49 5.00 -64.07
CA ASN A 22 26.66 5.31 -63.22
C ASN A 22 26.64 6.48 -62.19
N GLY A 23 27.06 6.18 -60.94
CA GLY A 23 27.82 7.12 -60.10
C GLY A 23 27.28 7.39 -58.69
N ASP A 24 27.93 6.75 -57.71
CA ASP A 24 28.29 7.23 -56.37
C ASP A 24 27.30 7.99 -55.46
N MET A 25 27.35 7.55 -54.20
CA MET A 25 27.37 8.36 -52.98
C MET A 25 26.20 8.16 -52.01
N THR A 26 26.57 7.51 -50.90
CA THR A 26 25.96 7.60 -49.55
C THR A 26 24.50 7.17 -49.39
N THR A 27 24.32 5.99 -48.80
CA THR A 27 23.60 5.91 -47.52
C THR A 27 24.24 4.79 -46.72
N THR A 28 24.96 5.20 -45.68
CA THR A 28 25.37 4.38 -44.54
C THR A 28 24.29 3.37 -44.20
N ALA A 29 24.70 2.10 -44.09
CA ALA A 29 23.95 1.05 -43.43
C ALA A 29 23.44 1.61 -42.08
N LEU A 30 22.13 1.82 -41.99
CA LEU A 30 21.47 1.93 -40.70
C LEU A 30 21.50 0.51 -40.15
N ASP A 31 22.37 0.29 -39.18
CA ASP A 31 22.30 -0.87 -38.31
C ASP A 31 20.87 -0.95 -37.76
N ASP A 32 20.27 -2.09 -38.07
CA ASP A 32 19.00 -2.58 -37.59
C ASP A 32 19.05 -2.71 -36.06
N VAL A 33 18.67 -1.65 -35.36
CA VAL A 33 18.21 -1.78 -33.98
C VAL A 33 16.72 -2.07 -34.06
N SER A 34 16.39 -3.32 -34.42
CA SER A 34 15.11 -3.90 -34.06
C SER A 34 15.08 -3.98 -32.53
N THR A 35 14.56 -2.94 -31.89
CA THR A 35 14.02 -3.06 -30.53
C THR A 35 12.74 -3.87 -30.63
N ASP A 36 12.89 -5.19 -30.74
CA ASP A 36 11.91 -6.16 -30.28
C ASP A 36 11.90 -6.13 -28.74
N ASP A 37 11.38 -5.05 -28.18
CA ASP A 37 10.96 -4.96 -26.78
C ASP A 37 9.44 -4.67 -26.71
N ASP A 38 8.69 -5.39 -27.54
CA ASP A 38 7.23 -5.55 -27.45
C ASP A 38 6.82 -6.49 -26.29
N HIS A 39 7.53 -6.40 -25.16
CA HIS A 39 7.23 -7.15 -23.93
C HIS A 39 7.25 -6.29 -22.67
N ALA A 40 6.40 -5.26 -22.61
CA ALA A 40 5.76 -4.83 -21.36
C ALA A 40 4.37 -4.22 -21.62
N SER A 41 3.39 -5.11 -21.73
CA SER A 41 1.94 -4.86 -21.80
C SER A 41 1.44 -3.58 -21.11
N GLY A 42 0.68 -2.77 -21.85
CA GLY A 42 -0.56 -2.10 -21.41
C GLY A 42 -0.65 -1.59 -19.96
N ALA A 43 0.34 -0.85 -19.46
CA ALA A 43 0.32 -0.36 -18.09
C ALA A 43 -0.59 0.87 -17.93
N GLY A 44 -1.90 0.65 -18.00
CA GLY A 44 -2.90 1.64 -17.57
C GLY A 44 -2.63 2.08 -16.13
N THR A 45 -2.77 3.38 -15.87
CA THR A 45 -2.71 3.90 -14.50
C THR A 45 -4.02 3.61 -13.78
N ILE A 46 -3.93 3.14 -12.54
CA ILE A 46 -5.07 2.73 -11.71
C ILE A 46 -5.24 3.79 -10.63
N GLY A 47 -6.39 4.46 -10.63
CA GLY A 47 -6.81 5.34 -9.54
C GLY A 47 -7.54 4.57 -8.45
N SER A 48 -7.75 5.21 -7.30
CA SER A 48 -8.60 4.66 -6.24
C SER A 48 -9.95 5.36 -6.18
N GLY A 49 -10.94 4.70 -5.59
CA GLY A 49 -12.16 5.37 -5.13
C GLY A 49 -11.83 6.39 -4.03
N ARG A 50 -12.70 7.41 -3.89
CA ARG A 50 -12.58 8.44 -2.82
C ARG A 50 -12.54 7.83 -1.42
N SER A 51 -13.23 6.71 -1.20
CA SER A 51 -13.25 6.00 0.09
C SER A 51 -11.87 5.50 0.52
N LEU A 52 -11.11 4.85 -0.37
CA LEU A 52 -9.77 4.36 -0.06
C LEU A 52 -8.81 5.53 0.17
N ALA A 53 -8.89 6.57 -0.66
CA ALA A 53 -8.05 7.76 -0.51
C ALA A 53 -8.27 8.44 0.85
N LEU A 54 -9.54 8.64 1.25
CA LEU A 54 -9.89 9.16 2.57
C LEU A 54 -9.43 8.23 3.70
N LEU A 55 -9.58 6.92 3.53
CA LEU A 55 -9.09 5.94 4.50
C LEU A 55 -7.59 6.11 4.73
N LEU A 56 -6.78 6.17 3.66
CA LEU A 56 -5.32 6.37 3.76
C LEU A 56 -4.96 7.70 4.44
N VAL A 57 -5.67 8.78 4.13
CA VAL A 57 -5.44 10.08 4.77
C VAL A 57 -5.79 10.03 6.26
N ILE A 58 -6.95 9.49 6.63
CA ILE A 58 -7.41 9.44 8.03
C ILE A 58 -6.51 8.53 8.85
N THR A 59 -6.24 7.32 8.35
CA THR A 59 -5.37 6.34 9.03
C THR A 59 -3.92 6.83 9.13
N GLY A 60 -3.41 7.46 8.07
CA GLY A 60 -2.10 8.13 8.09
C GLY A 60 -2.07 9.29 9.10
N ALA A 61 -3.10 10.13 9.16
CA ALA A 61 -3.16 11.25 10.10
C ALA A 61 -3.21 10.77 11.56
N LEU A 62 -4.01 9.75 11.86
CA LEU A 62 -4.05 9.11 13.17
C LEU A 62 -2.71 8.46 13.54
N GLY A 63 -2.05 7.82 12.56
CA GLY A 63 -0.72 7.23 12.73
C GLY A 63 0.36 8.26 13.02
N ILE A 64 0.39 9.38 12.26
CA ILE A 64 1.30 10.51 12.53
C ILE A 64 1.01 11.09 13.92
N LEU A 65 -0.26 11.32 14.26
CA LEU A 65 -0.62 11.87 15.56
C LEU A 65 -0.10 10.99 16.71
N ALA A 66 -0.33 9.68 16.62
CA ALA A 66 0.19 8.73 17.59
C ALA A 66 1.72 8.76 17.65
N ALA A 67 2.39 8.67 16.51
CA ALA A 67 3.85 8.69 16.42
C ALA A 67 4.45 9.99 16.97
N TRP A 68 3.82 11.13 16.69
CA TRP A 68 4.22 12.45 17.16
C TRP A 68 4.12 12.55 18.67
N ILE A 69 2.98 12.17 19.25
CA ILE A 69 2.77 12.21 20.70
C ILE A 69 3.74 11.28 21.42
N ILE A 70 3.92 10.03 20.94
CA ILE A 70 4.88 9.10 21.55
C ILE A 70 6.31 9.68 21.49
N THR A 71 6.68 10.34 20.39
CA THR A 71 8.00 10.96 20.26
C THR A 71 8.20 12.10 21.26
N LEU A 72 7.19 12.96 21.43
CA LEU A 72 7.23 14.05 22.43
C LEU A 72 7.31 13.49 23.87
N ASP A 73 6.47 12.50 24.19
CA ASP A 73 6.45 11.89 25.52
C ASP A 73 7.78 11.20 25.83
N LYS A 74 8.42 10.57 24.84
CA LYS A 74 9.76 9.97 24.97
C LYS A 74 10.82 11.04 25.25
N PHE A 75 10.76 12.19 24.58
CA PHE A 75 11.69 13.29 24.86
C PHE A 75 11.51 13.87 26.25
N GLU A 76 10.28 14.00 26.73
CA GLU A 76 10.03 14.52 28.07
C GLU A 76 10.50 13.53 29.14
N LEU A 77 10.27 12.22 28.92
CA LEU A 77 10.75 11.16 29.79
C LEU A 77 12.29 11.09 29.86
N LEU A 78 12.99 11.48 28.79
CA LEU A 78 14.45 11.59 28.77
C LEU A 78 14.97 12.77 29.60
N LYS A 79 14.17 13.85 29.76
CA LYS A 79 14.52 14.99 30.61
C LYS A 79 14.17 14.75 32.07
N ASP A 80 12.99 14.17 32.30
CA ASP A 80 12.46 13.85 33.62
C ASP A 80 11.93 12.40 33.64
N PRO A 81 12.69 11.46 34.24
CA PRO A 81 12.26 10.07 34.39
C PRO A 81 10.97 9.88 35.21
N SER A 82 10.54 10.91 35.96
CA SER A 82 9.29 10.88 36.73
C SER A 82 8.07 11.32 35.91
N PHE A 83 8.27 11.78 34.67
CA PHE A 83 7.20 12.17 33.76
C PHE A 83 6.22 11.01 33.50
N LYS A 84 4.93 11.30 33.65
CA LYS A 84 3.84 10.34 33.39
C LYS A 84 3.07 10.76 32.15
N PRO A 85 3.21 10.04 31.02
CA PRO A 85 2.40 10.25 29.83
C PRO A 85 0.92 10.11 30.14
N ALA A 86 0.07 10.88 29.45
CA ALA A 86 -1.38 10.86 29.64
C ALA A 86 -2.01 9.47 29.39
N CYS A 87 -1.36 8.65 28.57
CA CYS A 87 -1.80 7.29 28.26
C CYS A 87 -1.28 6.22 29.24
N SER A 88 -0.60 6.61 30.32
CA SER A 88 -0.17 5.70 31.40
C SER A 88 -1.16 5.75 32.57
N LEU A 89 -2.23 4.96 32.48
CA LEU A 89 -3.34 4.97 33.43
C LEU A 89 -3.16 3.98 34.58
N ASN A 90 -2.59 2.81 34.28
CA ASN A 90 -2.37 1.74 35.25
C ASN A 90 -1.15 0.89 34.83
N PRO A 91 -0.67 -0.05 35.67
CA PRO A 91 0.52 -0.85 35.34
C PRO A 91 0.39 -1.70 34.06
N ILE A 92 -0.83 -2.06 33.68
CA ILE A 92 -1.12 -2.80 32.44
C ILE A 92 -1.16 -1.83 31.26
N ILE A 93 -1.87 -0.71 31.36
CA ILE A 93 -1.97 0.34 30.34
C ILE A 93 -0.93 1.42 30.66
N SER A 94 0.32 1.15 30.31
CA SER A 94 1.45 2.04 30.56
C SER A 94 2.29 2.27 29.31
N CYS A 95 2.22 3.48 28.77
CA CYS A 95 3.10 3.95 27.71
C CYS A 95 4.56 4.03 28.16
N THR A 96 4.81 4.40 29.42
CA THR A 96 6.18 4.53 29.97
C THR A 96 6.94 3.21 29.92
N ASN A 97 6.32 2.12 30.39
CA ASN A 97 6.94 0.80 30.39
C ASN A 97 7.32 0.33 28.98
N VAL A 98 6.44 0.62 28.01
CA VAL A 98 6.69 0.29 26.60
C VAL A 98 7.82 1.16 26.03
N MET A 99 7.82 2.46 26.30
CA MET A 99 8.82 3.39 25.77
C MET A 99 10.22 3.17 26.33
N GLN A 100 10.36 2.70 27.57
CA GLN A 100 11.66 2.39 28.19
C GLN A 100 12.22 1.02 27.78
N SER A 101 11.43 0.19 27.10
CA SER A 101 11.86 -1.12 26.65
C SER A 101 12.89 -1.02 25.51
N LYS A 102 13.77 -2.03 25.40
CA LYS A 102 14.74 -2.13 24.28
C LYS A 102 14.03 -2.27 22.94
N GLN A 103 12.83 -2.85 22.94
CA GLN A 103 11.99 -3.04 21.76
C GLN A 103 11.43 -1.72 21.21
N ALA A 104 11.52 -0.61 21.95
CA ALA A 104 11.14 0.71 21.45
C ALA A 104 12.17 1.29 20.45
N GLU A 105 13.37 0.72 20.36
CA GLU A 105 14.52 1.24 19.58
C GLU A 105 15.20 0.12 18.76
N VAL A 106 14.41 -0.71 18.06
CA VAL A 106 14.92 -1.91 17.36
C VAL A 106 15.90 -1.56 16.25
N PHE A 107 15.65 -0.45 15.56
CA PHE A 107 16.47 0.00 14.43
C PHE A 107 17.60 0.95 14.85
N GLY A 108 17.89 1.05 16.16
CA GLY A 108 18.87 1.99 16.72
C GLY A 108 18.37 3.43 16.84
N PHE A 109 17.11 3.68 16.48
CA PHE A 109 16.40 4.93 16.71
C PHE A 109 14.99 4.61 17.24
N PRO A 110 14.30 5.57 17.89
CA PRO A 110 12.95 5.36 18.39
C PRO A 110 11.99 4.97 17.25
N ASN A 111 11.36 3.78 17.35
CA ASN A 111 10.41 3.29 16.34
C ASN A 111 9.32 4.31 15.95
N PRO A 112 8.79 5.16 16.85
CA PRO A 112 7.84 6.22 16.48
C PRO A 112 8.36 7.17 15.39
N MET A 113 9.67 7.40 15.29
CA MET A 113 10.25 8.24 14.24
C MET A 113 10.12 7.61 12.85
N ALA A 114 10.27 6.29 12.73
CA ALA A 114 9.96 5.59 11.47
C ALA A 114 8.46 5.73 11.14
N GLY A 115 7.60 5.71 12.16
CA GLY A 115 6.16 5.95 12.01
C GLY A 115 5.87 7.33 11.40
N LEU A 116 6.51 8.39 11.88
CA LEU A 116 6.34 9.75 11.34
C LEU A 116 6.62 9.81 9.83
N VAL A 117 7.71 9.17 9.39
CA VAL A 117 8.07 9.12 7.96
C VAL A 117 7.08 8.25 7.18
N GLY A 118 6.82 7.03 7.64
CA GLY A 118 5.96 6.07 6.95
C GLY A 118 4.53 6.57 6.78
N PHE A 119 3.91 7.07 7.86
CA PHE A 119 2.57 7.63 7.79
C PHE A 119 2.53 8.95 7.01
N GLY A 120 3.59 9.76 7.06
CA GLY A 120 3.75 10.94 6.19
C GLY A 120 3.65 10.61 4.71
N VAL A 121 4.37 9.57 4.27
CA VAL A 121 4.30 9.07 2.90
C VAL A 121 2.88 8.60 2.56
N VAL A 122 2.22 7.87 3.46
CA VAL A 122 0.84 7.39 3.20
C VAL A 122 -0.16 8.54 3.07
N ILE A 123 -0.06 9.59 3.90
CA ILE A 123 -0.91 10.77 3.75
C ILE A 123 -0.66 11.43 2.40
N ALA A 124 0.59 11.60 1.98
CA ALA A 124 0.91 12.20 0.69
C ALA A 124 0.29 11.39 -0.47
N ILE A 125 0.35 10.06 -0.40
CA ILE A 125 -0.30 9.15 -1.36
C ILE A 125 -1.82 9.34 -1.36
N GLY A 126 -2.44 9.35 -0.17
CA GLY A 126 -3.87 9.55 -0.03
C GLY A 126 -4.34 10.90 -0.60
N MET A 127 -3.61 11.98 -0.31
CA MET A 127 -3.88 13.31 -0.84
C MET A 127 -3.70 13.39 -2.35
N ALA A 128 -2.66 12.75 -2.90
CA ALA A 128 -2.47 12.65 -4.35
C ALA A 128 -3.65 11.93 -5.02
N LEU A 129 -4.16 10.85 -4.44
CA LEU A 129 -5.36 10.15 -4.93
C LEU A 129 -6.60 11.04 -4.89
N LEU A 130 -6.78 11.85 -3.83
CA LEU A 130 -7.88 12.82 -3.74
C LEU A 130 -7.77 13.93 -4.80
N ALA A 131 -6.55 14.32 -5.16
CA ALA A 131 -6.28 15.25 -6.25
C ALA A 131 -6.49 14.64 -7.66
N GLY A 132 -6.80 13.33 -7.74
CA GLY A 132 -7.07 12.62 -8.99
C GLY A 132 -5.86 11.90 -9.59
N ALA A 133 -4.76 11.76 -8.84
CA ALA A 133 -3.61 10.98 -9.30
C ALA A 133 -4.01 9.52 -9.55
N ARG A 134 -3.40 8.92 -10.57
CA ARG A 134 -3.53 7.50 -10.91
C ARG A 134 -2.14 6.89 -10.92
N PHE A 135 -1.96 5.77 -10.22
CA PHE A 135 -0.65 5.15 -10.07
C PHE A 135 -0.50 3.89 -10.92
N ARG A 136 0.74 3.57 -11.31
CA ARG A 136 1.05 2.32 -12.01
C ARG A 136 0.94 1.13 -11.05
N ARG A 137 0.76 -0.08 -11.59
CA ARG A 137 0.62 -1.33 -10.82
C ARG A 137 1.72 -1.55 -9.78
N TRP A 138 2.97 -1.23 -10.12
CA TRP A 138 4.11 -1.42 -9.21
C TRP A 138 4.01 -0.55 -7.94
N TYR A 139 3.42 0.64 -8.04
CA TYR A 139 3.26 1.56 -6.92
C TYR A 139 2.27 1.00 -5.89
N TRP A 140 1.16 0.44 -6.39
CA TRP A 140 0.16 -0.25 -5.59
C TRP A 140 0.71 -1.51 -4.91
N ILE A 141 1.60 -2.24 -5.57
CA ILE A 141 2.32 -3.38 -4.97
C ILE A 141 3.28 -2.87 -3.89
N GLY A 142 4.05 -1.82 -4.16
CA GLY A 142 4.96 -1.21 -3.20
C GLY A 142 4.24 -0.71 -1.94
N LEU A 143 3.11 -0.02 -2.08
CA LEU A 143 2.28 0.40 -0.95
C LEU A 143 1.77 -0.80 -0.14
N ASN A 144 1.36 -1.88 -0.81
CA ASN A 144 0.87 -3.08 -0.13
C ASN A 144 1.97 -3.82 0.62
N ILE A 145 3.17 -3.92 0.02
CA ILE A 145 4.34 -4.50 0.67
C ILE A 145 4.74 -3.65 1.87
N GLY A 146 4.82 -2.32 1.71
CA GLY A 146 5.18 -1.40 2.78
C GLY A 146 4.21 -1.46 3.96
N THR A 147 2.90 -1.39 3.69
CA THR A 147 1.86 -1.53 4.73
C THR A 147 1.84 -2.93 5.34
N GLY A 148 2.09 -3.99 4.55
CA GLY A 148 2.19 -5.36 5.05
C GLY A 148 3.38 -5.58 5.98
N LEU A 149 4.57 -5.09 5.60
CA LEU A 149 5.76 -5.13 6.46
C LEU A 149 5.54 -4.34 7.75
N ALA A 150 4.89 -3.17 7.66
CA ALA A 150 4.52 -2.39 8.83
C ALA A 150 3.53 -3.16 9.73
N SER A 151 2.50 -3.82 9.16
CA SER A 151 1.57 -4.66 9.92
C SER A 151 2.29 -5.80 10.64
N VAL A 152 3.19 -6.52 9.96
CA VAL A 152 3.96 -7.62 10.57
C VAL A 152 4.84 -7.10 11.71
N PHE A 153 5.55 -5.99 11.49
CA PHE A 153 6.38 -5.36 12.53
C PHE A 153 5.54 -4.92 13.73
N CYS A 154 4.38 -4.32 13.50
CA CYS A 154 3.42 -3.96 14.54
C CYS A 154 2.91 -5.18 15.33
N MET A 155 2.59 -6.30 14.67
CA MET A 155 2.15 -7.52 15.35
C MET A 155 3.28 -8.12 16.20
N TRP A 156 4.51 -8.06 15.70
CA TRP A 156 5.67 -8.47 16.48
C TRP A 156 5.86 -7.57 17.71
N LEU A 157 5.81 -6.24 17.58
CA LEU A 157 5.88 -5.32 18.72
C LEU A 157 4.73 -5.52 19.72
N MET A 158 3.53 -5.81 19.23
CA MET A 158 2.39 -6.17 20.09
C MET A 158 2.68 -7.44 20.88
N SER A 159 3.26 -8.47 20.25
CA SER A 159 3.65 -9.70 20.96
C SER A 159 4.70 -9.43 22.04
N GLN A 160 5.68 -8.56 21.78
CA GLN A 160 6.67 -8.15 22.77
C GLN A 160 6.03 -7.38 23.93
N SER A 161 5.07 -6.51 23.63
CA SER A 161 4.32 -5.75 24.65
C SER A 161 3.54 -6.68 25.57
N LEU A 162 2.85 -7.68 25.01
CA LEU A 162 2.03 -8.65 25.75
C LEU A 162 2.86 -9.65 26.57
N TYR A 163 3.91 -10.21 25.99
CA TYR A 163 4.59 -11.38 26.56
C TYR A 163 5.94 -11.06 27.20
N SER A 164 6.63 -10.00 26.77
CA SER A 164 7.93 -9.60 27.33
C SER A 164 7.77 -8.44 28.32
N ILE A 165 7.11 -7.36 27.91
CA ILE A 165 6.99 -6.12 28.72
C ILE A 165 5.85 -6.25 29.74
N ASN A 166 4.80 -7.00 29.41
CA ASN A 166 3.56 -7.12 30.19
C ASN A 166 2.84 -5.78 30.40
N SER A 167 2.95 -4.87 29.43
CA SER A 167 2.21 -3.60 29.39
C SER A 167 1.74 -3.28 27.97
N LEU A 168 0.68 -2.49 27.87
CA LEU A 168 0.00 -2.10 26.64
C LEU A 168 -0.03 -0.58 26.53
N CYS A 169 0.33 -0.07 25.37
CA CYS A 169 0.33 1.36 25.07
C CYS A 169 -0.87 1.70 24.17
N LEU A 170 -1.68 2.68 24.56
CA LEU A 170 -2.87 3.08 23.79
C LEU A 170 -2.49 3.72 22.45
N TRP A 171 -1.41 4.50 22.39
CA TRP A 171 -0.93 5.09 21.13
C TRP A 171 -0.35 4.05 20.18
N CYS A 172 0.41 3.07 20.70
CA CYS A 172 0.85 1.93 19.89
C CYS A 172 -0.34 1.12 19.39
N THR A 173 -1.39 0.98 20.23
CA THR A 173 -2.65 0.33 19.87
C THR A 173 -3.34 1.01 18.70
N LEU A 174 -3.48 2.33 18.77
CA LEU A 174 -3.99 3.12 17.66
C LEU A 174 -3.13 2.90 16.40
N THR A 175 -1.81 2.90 16.53
CA THR A 175 -0.86 2.76 15.41
C THR A 175 -1.01 1.43 14.69
N TRP A 176 -1.07 0.30 15.42
CA TRP A 176 -1.24 -0.99 14.77
C TRP A 176 -2.66 -1.19 14.23
N CYS A 177 -3.70 -0.63 14.87
CA CYS A 177 -5.07 -0.62 14.33
C CYS A 177 -5.11 0.06 12.96
N VAL A 178 -4.62 1.29 12.85
CA VAL A 178 -4.66 2.03 11.58
C VAL A 178 -3.83 1.32 10.50
N THR A 179 -2.71 0.71 10.88
CA THR A 179 -1.82 -0.02 9.96
C THR A 179 -2.49 -1.28 9.41
N ILE A 180 -3.22 -2.04 10.24
CA ILE A 180 -4.02 -3.18 9.77
C ILE A 180 -5.08 -2.73 8.75
N LEU A 181 -5.81 -1.63 9.04
CA LEU A 181 -6.80 -1.10 8.08
C LEU A 181 -6.13 -0.74 6.75
N MET A 182 -5.03 0.01 6.79
CA MET A 182 -4.31 0.41 5.58
C MET A 182 -3.88 -0.79 4.75
N PHE A 183 -3.25 -1.79 5.38
CA PHE A 183 -2.81 -2.99 4.69
C PHE A 183 -3.97 -3.76 4.06
N TRP A 184 -5.02 -4.01 4.83
CA TRP A 184 -6.15 -4.80 4.35
C TRP A 184 -6.90 -4.11 3.21
N TYR A 185 -7.23 -2.82 3.34
CA TYR A 185 -7.97 -2.10 2.30
C TYR A 185 -7.12 -1.83 1.06
N THR A 186 -5.80 -1.69 1.20
CA THR A 186 -4.87 -1.68 0.05
C THR A 186 -4.82 -3.04 -0.63
N THR A 187 -4.77 -4.12 0.14
CA THR A 187 -4.82 -5.50 -0.39
C THR A 187 -6.13 -5.75 -1.13
N ALA A 188 -7.27 -5.39 -0.53
CA ALA A 188 -8.58 -5.53 -1.15
C ALA A 188 -8.69 -4.71 -2.46
N HIS A 189 -8.14 -3.50 -2.49
CA HIS A 189 -8.04 -2.70 -3.72
C HIS A 189 -7.22 -3.42 -4.80
N ASN A 190 -6.06 -3.98 -4.43
CA ASN A 190 -5.19 -4.71 -5.35
C ASN A 190 -5.84 -5.99 -5.90
N LEU A 191 -6.59 -6.72 -5.06
CA LEU A 191 -7.34 -7.91 -5.49
C LEU A 191 -8.47 -7.53 -6.45
N LYS A 192 -9.22 -6.46 -6.14
CA LYS A 192 -10.35 -5.98 -6.96
C LYS A 192 -9.90 -5.52 -8.36
N HIS A 193 -8.75 -4.88 -8.48
CA HIS A 193 -8.23 -4.38 -9.76
C HIS A 193 -7.33 -5.40 -10.49
N GLY A 194 -7.25 -6.65 -9.99
CA GLY A 194 -6.43 -7.70 -10.60
C GLY A 194 -4.92 -7.44 -10.56
N ILE A 195 -4.49 -6.50 -9.71
CA ILE A 195 -3.07 -6.19 -9.47
C ILE A 195 -2.36 -7.38 -8.84
N ILE A 196 -3.06 -8.13 -7.98
CA ILE A 196 -2.64 -9.43 -7.47
C ILE A 196 -3.51 -10.50 -8.15
N PRO A 197 -2.91 -11.50 -8.82
CA PRO A 197 -3.69 -12.58 -9.43
C PRO A 197 -4.38 -13.37 -8.33
N ALA A 198 -5.71 -13.41 -8.37
CA ALA A 198 -6.54 -14.09 -7.39
C ALA A 198 -7.72 -14.75 -8.12
N PRO A 199 -8.17 -15.94 -7.68
CA PRO A 199 -9.34 -16.61 -8.23
C PRO A 199 -10.59 -15.73 -8.13
N GLU A 200 -11.53 -15.86 -9.06
CA GLU A 200 -12.76 -15.06 -9.09
C GLU A 200 -13.59 -15.19 -7.81
N GLY A 201 -13.67 -16.41 -7.25
CA GLY A 201 -14.35 -16.65 -5.97
C GLY A 201 -13.73 -15.89 -4.79
N LEU A 202 -12.40 -15.75 -4.76
CA LEU A 202 -11.71 -14.99 -3.72
C LEU A 202 -11.96 -13.48 -3.90
N ARG A 203 -11.98 -12.98 -5.14
CA ARG A 203 -12.31 -11.58 -5.43
C ARG A 203 -13.74 -11.24 -5.01
N ALA A 204 -14.70 -12.11 -5.33
CA ALA A 204 -16.10 -11.95 -4.93
C ALA A 204 -16.23 -11.93 -3.39
N ALA A 205 -15.62 -12.90 -2.70
CA ALA A 205 -15.64 -12.97 -1.25
C ALA A 205 -15.01 -11.74 -0.59
N VAL A 206 -13.90 -11.20 -1.14
CA VAL A 206 -13.25 -9.99 -0.60
C VAL A 206 -14.13 -8.76 -0.81
N VAL A 207 -14.86 -8.65 -1.92
CA VAL A 207 -15.76 -7.51 -2.16
C VAL A 207 -16.99 -7.58 -1.26
N GLU A 208 -17.52 -8.77 -0.99
CA GLU A 208 -18.70 -8.97 -0.14
C GLU A 208 -18.38 -8.91 1.37
N PHE A 209 -17.27 -9.53 1.78
CA PHE A 209 -16.87 -9.67 3.18
C PHE A 209 -15.62 -8.84 3.54
N HIS A 210 -15.42 -7.69 2.88
CA HIS A 210 -14.25 -6.84 3.10
C HIS A 210 -14.08 -6.40 4.57
N TRP A 211 -15.14 -6.37 5.39
CA TRP A 211 -15.06 -5.96 6.79
C TRP A 211 -14.71 -7.12 7.73
N VAL A 212 -14.93 -8.37 7.31
CA VAL A 212 -14.75 -9.56 8.17
C VAL A 212 -13.30 -9.74 8.57
N VAL A 213 -12.36 -9.57 7.64
CA VAL A 213 -10.93 -9.79 7.95
C VAL A 213 -10.40 -8.79 8.99
N PRO A 214 -10.59 -7.45 8.85
CA PRO A 214 -10.22 -6.52 9.91
C PRO A 214 -10.90 -6.80 11.25
N VAL A 215 -12.21 -7.08 11.24
CA VAL A 215 -12.96 -7.35 12.48
C VAL A 215 -12.46 -8.60 13.17
N LEU A 216 -12.21 -9.68 12.41
CA LEU A 216 -11.68 -10.92 12.95
C LEU A 216 -10.25 -10.72 13.48
N TRP A 217 -9.41 -9.97 12.77
CA TRP A 217 -8.05 -9.66 13.23
C TRP A 217 -8.10 -8.89 14.55
N TYR A 218 -8.92 -7.84 14.65
CA TYR A 218 -9.10 -7.11 15.91
C TYR A 218 -9.71 -7.98 17.01
N GLY A 219 -10.67 -8.85 16.67
CA GLY A 219 -11.27 -9.79 17.60
C GLY A 219 -10.24 -10.73 18.20
N VAL A 220 -9.35 -11.30 17.37
CA VAL A 220 -8.25 -12.16 17.84
C VAL A 220 -7.33 -11.38 18.77
N ILE A 221 -6.90 -10.16 18.39
CA ILE A 221 -6.03 -9.34 19.25
C ILE A 221 -6.73 -9.00 20.58
N ALA A 222 -8.02 -8.63 20.54
CA ALA A 222 -8.79 -8.32 21.73
C ALA A 222 -8.91 -9.54 22.67
N VAL A 223 -9.17 -10.74 22.12
CA VAL A 223 -9.18 -11.98 22.90
C VAL A 223 -7.82 -12.27 23.52
N LEU A 224 -6.72 -12.07 22.80
CA LEU A 224 -5.37 -12.23 23.34
C LEU A 224 -5.09 -11.26 24.51
N ILE A 225 -5.51 -10.00 24.38
CA ILE A 225 -5.39 -8.98 25.44
C ILE A 225 -6.25 -9.37 26.67
N LEU A 226 -7.51 -9.75 26.44
CA LEU A 226 -8.45 -10.12 27.52
C LEU A 226 -7.98 -11.35 28.28
N THR A 227 -7.55 -12.39 27.57
CA THR A 227 -7.07 -13.64 28.18
C THR A 227 -5.76 -13.45 28.94
N LYS A 228 -4.84 -12.63 28.42
CA LYS A 228 -3.55 -12.33 29.08
C LYS A 228 -3.71 -11.68 30.45
N TRP A 229 -4.65 -10.75 30.60
CA TRP A 229 -4.88 -10.00 31.85
C TRP A 229 -6.21 -10.34 32.52
N TRP A 230 -6.78 -11.52 32.24
CA TRP A 230 -8.11 -11.93 32.73
C TRP A 230 -8.28 -11.72 34.25
N SER A 231 -7.28 -12.14 35.03
CA SER A 231 -7.30 -12.02 36.50
C SER A 231 -7.40 -10.57 36.98
N PHE A 232 -6.84 -9.61 36.24
CA PHE A 232 -6.97 -8.18 36.58
C PHE A 232 -8.38 -7.67 36.25
N TRP A 233 -8.91 -8.00 35.07
CA TRP A 233 -10.25 -7.58 34.66
C TRP A 233 -11.35 -8.13 35.58
N SER A 234 -11.20 -9.39 36.02
CA SER A 234 -12.16 -10.00 36.96
C SER A 234 -12.17 -9.37 38.34
N THR A 235 -11.15 -8.57 38.71
CA THR A 235 -11.15 -7.83 39.99
C THR A 235 -11.84 -6.46 39.91
N LEU A 236 -12.15 -5.98 38.69
CA LEU A 236 -12.87 -4.72 38.46
C LEU A 236 -14.40 -4.89 38.38
N ILE A 237 -14.88 -6.13 38.24
CA ILE A 237 -16.30 -6.52 38.20
C ILE A 237 -16.68 -7.02 39.59
#